data_AF-A0A8J6AJH2-F1
#
_entry.id   AF-A0A8J6AJH2-F1
#
_cell.length_a   1.000
_cell.length_b   1.000
_cell.length_c   1.000
_cell.angle_alpha   90.00
_cell.angle_beta   90.00
_cell.angle_gamma   90.00
#
_symmetry.space_group_name_H-M   'P 1'
#
loop_
_entity.id
_entity.type
_entity.pdbx_description
1 polymer ?
#
loop_
_entity_poly.entity_id
_entity_poly.type
_entity_poly.pdbx_seq_one_letter_code
_entity_poly.pdbx_strand_id
1 'polypeptide(L)'
;LHSDQDKGDGSLKYILSGDGAGTLFIIDEKTGDIHATRRIDREEKAFYTLRAQAINRRTLRPVEPESEFVIKIHDINDNEPTFPEEVYTASVPEMSVVGTSVVQVTATDADDPSYGNSARIIYSILQGQPYFSVEPETGIIRTALPNMNRENREQYQVVIQAKDMGGQMGGLSGTTTVNITLTDVNDNPPRFPQSKLPLILSAG
;
A
#
# COMPACT_ATOMS: atom_id res chain seq x y z
N LEU A 1 20.95 28.09 0.08
CA LEU A 1 21.30 29.24 -0.79
C LEU A 1 21.77 30.38 0.10
N HIS A 2 23.06 30.47 0.36
CA HIS A 2 23.67 31.68 0.89
C HIS A 2 25.06 31.81 0.26
N SER A 3 25.22 32.83 -0.58
CA SER A 3 26.51 33.33 -1.01
C SER A 3 26.65 34.73 -0.45
N ASP A 4 27.06 34.83 0.81
CA ASP A 4 27.86 35.96 1.25
C ASP A 4 28.82 35.48 2.35
N GLN A 5 30.07 35.88 2.18
CA GLN A 5 31.23 35.57 2.99
C GLN A 5 31.37 36.53 4.18
N ASP A 6 30.37 37.36 4.46
CA ASP A 6 30.34 38.19 5.66
C ASP A 6 29.42 37.58 6.72
N LYS A 7 30.01 37.20 7.86
CA LYS A 7 29.27 37.00 9.11
C LYS A 7 28.49 38.29 9.35
N GLY A 8 27.17 38.25 9.14
CA GLY A 8 26.31 39.42 9.29
C GLY A 8 26.63 40.17 10.58
N ASP A 9 26.91 41.46 10.47
CA ASP A 9 27.22 42.39 11.56
C ASP A 9 26.06 42.60 12.56
N GLY A 10 25.01 41.77 12.48
CA GLY A 10 23.77 41.90 13.22
C GLY A 10 22.81 42.95 12.68
N SER A 11 23.08 43.57 11.51
CA SER A 11 22.19 44.58 10.91
C SER A 11 21.02 44.01 10.13
N LEU A 12 21.06 42.71 9.79
CA LEU A 12 20.00 42.03 9.03
C LEU A 12 19.02 41.31 9.94
N LYS A 13 17.76 41.30 9.51
CA LYS A 13 16.67 40.49 10.06
C LYS A 13 16.07 39.64 8.94
N TYR A 14 16.05 38.33 9.14
CA TYR A 14 15.42 37.39 8.23
C TYR A 14 13.95 37.19 8.59
N ILE A 15 13.10 37.16 7.56
CA ILE A 15 11.66 36.95 7.68
C ILE A 15 11.26 35.81 6.75
N LEU A 16 10.34 34.98 7.24
CA LEU A 16 9.77 33.87 6.51
C LEU A 16 8.25 34.06 6.38
N SER A 17 7.71 33.82 5.19
CA SER A 17 6.28 33.88 4.88
C SER A 17 5.89 32.71 3.96
N GLY A 18 4.59 32.46 3.79
CA GLY A 18 4.06 31.35 2.99
C GLY A 18 3.52 30.20 3.84
N ASP A 19 3.53 28.99 3.29
CA ASP A 19 2.86 27.83 3.87
C ASP A 19 3.48 27.41 5.22
N GLY A 20 2.68 27.48 6.29
CA GLY A 20 3.13 27.07 7.63
C GLY A 20 4.20 27.98 8.25
N ALA A 21 4.53 29.12 7.64
CA ALA A 21 5.44 30.09 8.23
C ALA A 21 4.92 30.61 9.57
N GLY A 22 5.80 30.70 10.58
CA GLY A 22 5.47 31.15 11.93
C GLY A 22 4.67 30.15 12.77
N THR A 23 4.32 29.00 12.21
CA THR A 23 3.58 27.93 12.91
C THR A 23 4.31 26.61 12.81
N LEU A 24 4.48 26.08 11.60
CA LEU A 24 5.20 24.85 11.31
C LEU A 24 6.69 25.10 11.06
N PHE A 25 7.02 26.15 10.30
CA PHE A 25 8.38 26.57 10.01
C PHE A 25 8.68 27.92 10.66
N ILE A 26 9.74 27.96 11.46
CA ILE A 26 10.23 29.18 12.09
C ILE A 26 11.62 29.47 11.55
N ILE A 27 11.88 30.73 11.22
CA ILE A 27 13.21 31.22 10.87
C ILE A 27 13.84 31.93 12.07
N ASP A 28 15.10 31.64 12.36
CA ASP A 28 15.89 32.46 13.26
C ASP A 28 16.15 33.81 12.58
N GLU A 29 15.61 34.87 13.15
CA GLU A 29 15.68 36.20 12.53
C GLU A 29 17.11 36.77 12.44
N LYS A 30 18.11 36.18 13.10
CA LYS A 30 19.51 36.61 13.07
C LYS A 30 20.36 35.75 12.15
N THR A 31 20.19 34.43 12.17
CA THR A 31 21.03 33.50 11.39
C THR A 31 20.40 33.13 10.05
N GLY A 32 19.07 33.22 9.94
CA GLY A 32 18.33 32.74 8.78
C GLY A 32 18.08 31.23 8.79
N ASP A 33 18.45 30.53 9.86
CA ASP A 33 18.20 29.09 10.00
C ASP A 33 16.71 28.82 10.12
N ILE A 34 16.19 27.88 9.32
CA ILE A 34 14.78 27.49 9.33
C ILE A 34 14.66 26.13 10.02
N HIS A 35 13.76 26.04 10.99
CA HIS A 35 13.48 24.82 11.73
C HIS A 35 11.99 24.51 11.73
N ALA A 36 11.66 23.21 11.70
CA ALA A 36 10.31 22.72 11.95
C ALA A 36 10.01 22.73 13.46
N THR A 37 8.81 23.12 13.85
CA THR A 37 8.37 23.18 15.25
C THR A 37 7.80 21.86 15.77
N ARG A 38 7.38 20.99 14.86
CA ARG A 38 6.82 19.66 15.14
C ARG A 38 7.23 18.67 14.05
N ARG A 39 6.91 17.40 14.26
CA ARG A 39 7.02 16.38 13.21
C ARG A 39 6.15 16.76 12.02
N ILE A 40 6.70 16.56 10.83
CA ILE A 40 6.02 16.79 9.56
C ILE A 40 5.74 15.42 8.96
N ASP A 41 4.50 15.25 8.54
CA ASP A 41 3.99 14.04 7.92
C ASP A 41 3.87 14.30 6.40
N ARG A 42 4.49 13.44 5.58
CA ARG A 42 4.52 13.61 4.13
C ARG A 42 3.17 13.28 3.53
N GLU A 43 2.46 12.34 4.14
CA GLU A 43 1.12 11.86 3.79
C GLU A 43 0.10 12.99 3.98
N GLU A 44 0.29 13.84 5.00
CA GLU A 44 -0.52 15.05 5.22
C GLU A 44 -0.24 16.11 4.16
N LYS A 45 1.04 16.46 3.93
CA LYS A 45 1.45 17.43 2.91
C LYS A 45 2.94 17.31 2.54
N ALA A 46 3.21 16.94 1.29
CA ALA A 46 4.56 16.70 0.79
C ALA A 46 5.37 17.95 0.37
N PHE A 47 4.70 19.07 0.06
CA PHE A 47 5.35 20.27 -0.46
C PHE A 47 4.85 21.54 0.22
N TYR A 48 5.77 22.41 0.61
CA TYR A 48 5.47 23.72 1.19
C TYR A 48 6.17 24.81 0.40
N THR A 49 5.39 25.75 -0.15
CA THR A 49 5.94 26.92 -0.83
C THR A 49 6.11 28.05 0.18
N LEU A 50 7.35 28.50 0.35
CA LEU A 50 7.75 29.53 1.30
C LEU A 50 8.51 30.64 0.60
N ARG A 51 8.55 31.79 1.25
CA ARG A 51 9.34 32.95 0.82
C ARG A 51 10.18 33.46 1.97
N ALA A 52 11.45 33.74 1.69
CA ALA A 52 12.35 34.36 2.63
C ALA A 52 12.77 35.75 2.14
N GLN A 53 12.98 36.67 3.08
CA GLN A 53 13.48 38.01 2.80
C GLN A 53 14.41 38.47 3.92
N ALA A 54 15.53 39.07 3.55
CA ALA A 54 16.36 39.85 4.45
C ALA A 54 15.91 41.31 4.45
N ILE A 55 15.74 41.88 5.65
CA ILE A 55 15.48 43.30 5.87
C ILE A 55 16.57 43.93 6.74
N ASN A 56 16.84 45.22 6.56
CA ASN A 56 17.68 45.95 7.48
C ASN A 56 16.92 46.21 8.79
N ARG A 57 17.48 45.85 9.94
CA ARG A 57 16.84 45.96 11.26
C ARG A 57 16.48 47.40 11.66
N ARG A 58 17.28 48.38 11.25
CA ARG A 58 17.09 49.78 11.63
C ARG A 58 16.04 50.46 10.75
N THR A 59 16.11 50.24 9.44
CA THR A 59 15.23 50.92 8.49
C THR A 59 13.95 50.14 8.19
N LEU A 60 13.91 48.85 8.55
CA LEU A 60 12.85 47.89 8.22
C LEU A 60 12.57 47.81 6.71
N ARG A 61 13.55 48.15 5.89
CA ARG A 61 13.46 48.06 4.43
C ARG A 61 14.08 46.76 3.94
N PRO A 62 13.49 46.10 2.93
CA PRO A 62 14.13 44.99 2.23
C PRO A 62 15.51 45.38 1.74
N VAL A 63 16.50 44.52 2.00
CA VAL A 63 17.82 44.64 1.35
C VAL A 63 17.86 43.89 0.03
N GLU A 64 16.94 42.96 -0.16
CA GLU A 64 16.76 42.16 -1.38
C GLU A 64 15.26 41.87 -1.64
N PRO A 65 14.87 41.53 -2.88
CA PRO A 65 13.55 40.99 -3.19
C PRO A 65 13.27 39.68 -2.42
N GLU A 66 12.01 39.36 -2.20
CA GLU A 66 11.65 38.04 -1.64
C GLU A 66 12.12 36.91 -2.56
N SER A 67 12.67 35.86 -1.97
CA SER A 67 13.06 34.63 -2.66
C SER A 67 12.07 33.52 -2.34
N GLU A 68 11.42 32.98 -3.38
CA GLU A 68 10.51 31.84 -3.24
C GLU A 68 11.27 30.52 -3.37
N PHE A 69 10.93 29.55 -2.52
CA PHE A 69 11.49 28.22 -2.54
C PHE A 69 10.46 27.19 -2.06
N VAL A 70 10.68 25.94 -2.43
CA VAL A 70 9.82 24.81 -2.03
C VAL A 70 10.59 23.92 -1.07
N ILE A 71 10.01 23.66 0.11
CA ILE A 71 10.45 22.59 0.97
C ILE A 71 9.74 21.31 0.53
N LYS A 72 10.51 20.33 0.04
CA LYS A 72 10.02 18.97 -0.21
C LYS A 72 10.24 18.14 1.05
N ILE A 73 9.17 17.55 1.56
CA ILE A 73 9.24 16.58 2.66
C ILE A 73 9.71 15.24 2.08
N HIS A 74 10.69 14.66 2.75
CA HIS A 74 11.23 13.37 2.38
C HIS A 74 10.41 12.29 3.06
N ASP A 75 10.03 11.28 2.27
CA ASP A 75 9.24 10.14 2.71
C ASP A 75 10.02 9.20 3.63
N ILE A 76 9.36 8.61 4.61
CA ILE A 76 9.90 7.51 5.41
C ILE A 76 8.91 6.35 5.34
N ASN A 77 9.40 5.12 5.46
CA ASN A 77 8.49 3.99 5.52
C ASN A 77 7.81 3.92 6.89
N ASP A 78 6.66 4.57 7.02
CA ASP A 78 5.83 4.54 8.21
C ASP A 78 4.35 4.19 7.94
N ASN A 79 3.99 3.86 6.70
CA ASN A 79 2.68 3.35 6.33
C ASN A 79 2.79 1.90 5.87
N GLU A 80 1.95 1.03 6.43
CA GLU A 80 1.91 -0.37 5.99
C GLU A 80 0.99 -0.57 4.77
N PRO A 81 1.24 -1.58 3.93
CA PRO A 81 0.32 -1.92 2.85
C PRO A 81 -1.06 -2.27 3.38
N THR A 82 -2.11 -1.67 2.81
CA THR A 82 -3.50 -1.90 3.21
C THR A 82 -4.31 -2.49 2.07
N PHE A 83 -5.18 -3.44 2.39
CA PHE A 83 -6.17 -3.95 1.45
C PHE A 83 -7.48 -3.18 1.63
N PRO A 84 -8.22 -2.87 0.54
CA PRO A 84 -9.52 -2.21 0.64
C PRO A 84 -10.58 -3.08 1.31
N GLU A 85 -10.44 -4.41 1.22
CA GLU A 85 -11.32 -5.40 1.83
C GLU A 85 -10.55 -6.29 2.81
N GLU A 86 -11.09 -6.49 4.02
CA GLU A 86 -10.55 -7.45 4.99
C GLU A 86 -10.75 -8.91 4.51
N VAL A 87 -11.83 -9.14 3.77
CA VAL A 87 -12.21 -10.46 3.26
C VAL A 87 -12.69 -10.37 1.81
N TYR A 88 -12.00 -11.09 0.93
CA TYR A 88 -12.43 -11.33 -0.44
C TYR A 88 -13.16 -12.67 -0.54
N THR A 89 -14.12 -12.75 -1.47
CA THR A 89 -14.77 -14.01 -1.83
C THR A 89 -14.54 -14.30 -3.30
N ALA A 90 -14.26 -15.55 -3.63
CA ALA A 90 -14.05 -15.97 -5.00
C ALA A 90 -14.52 -17.40 -5.19
N SER A 91 -14.68 -17.79 -6.44
CA SER A 91 -15.04 -19.14 -6.81
C SER A 91 -14.22 -19.62 -8.00
N VAL A 92 -13.90 -20.90 -8.02
CA VAL A 92 -13.18 -21.53 -9.13
C VAL A 92 -13.80 -22.90 -9.42
N PRO A 93 -13.93 -23.31 -10.69
CA PRO A 93 -14.41 -24.66 -11.00
C PRO A 93 -13.53 -25.72 -10.35
N GLU A 94 -14.15 -26.76 -9.80
CA GLU A 94 -13.39 -27.92 -9.35
C GLU A 94 -12.62 -28.57 -10.51
N MET A 95 -11.57 -29.33 -10.16
CA MET A 95 -10.66 -29.96 -11.12
C MET A 95 -10.02 -29.00 -12.14
N SER A 96 -10.05 -27.69 -11.88
CA SER A 96 -9.38 -26.70 -12.71
C SER A 96 -7.90 -27.03 -12.91
N VAL A 97 -7.40 -26.76 -14.10
CA VAL A 97 -5.97 -26.94 -14.43
C VAL A 97 -5.12 -26.07 -13.51
N VAL A 98 -3.96 -26.56 -13.11
CA VAL A 98 -2.97 -25.78 -12.35
C VAL A 98 -2.64 -24.49 -13.11
N GLY A 99 -2.63 -23.36 -12.40
CA GLY A 99 -2.41 -22.04 -12.96
C GLY A 99 -3.68 -21.29 -13.36
N THR A 100 -4.86 -21.88 -13.16
CA THR A 100 -6.14 -21.20 -13.40
C THR A 100 -6.28 -20.00 -12.46
N SER A 101 -6.56 -18.83 -13.03
CA SER A 101 -6.75 -17.59 -12.26
C SER A 101 -8.04 -17.66 -11.45
N VAL A 102 -7.96 -17.28 -10.17
CA VAL A 102 -9.11 -17.30 -9.24
C VAL A 102 -9.59 -15.89 -8.96
N VAL A 103 -8.70 -15.05 -8.41
CA VAL A 103 -8.99 -13.66 -8.05
C VAL A 103 -7.68 -12.90 -7.97
N GLN A 104 -7.72 -11.59 -8.17
CA GLN A 104 -6.61 -10.70 -7.90
C GLN A 104 -6.91 -9.89 -6.63
N VAL A 105 -5.99 -9.90 -5.68
CA VAL A 105 -6.04 -8.97 -4.54
C VAL A 105 -5.09 -7.82 -4.81
N THR A 106 -5.42 -6.63 -4.30
CA THR A 106 -4.57 -5.45 -4.47
C THR A 106 -4.52 -4.72 -3.14
N ALA A 107 -3.29 -4.50 -2.66
CA ALA A 107 -3.00 -3.62 -1.55
C ALA A 107 -2.45 -2.29 -2.07
N THR A 108 -2.61 -1.24 -1.28
CA THR A 108 -2.07 0.09 -1.52
C THR A 108 -1.22 0.51 -0.34
N ASP A 109 -0.15 1.25 -0.63
CA ASP A 109 0.73 1.83 0.36
C ASP A 109 0.72 3.35 0.19
N ALA A 110 0.71 4.09 1.30
CA ALA A 110 0.63 5.55 1.27
C ALA A 110 2.01 6.20 1.08
N ASP A 111 3.10 5.47 1.28
CA ASP A 111 4.47 5.92 1.10
C ASP A 111 4.78 6.29 -0.37
N ASP A 112 5.91 6.97 -0.61
CA ASP A 112 6.21 7.57 -1.91
C ASP A 112 6.79 6.49 -2.82
N PRO A 113 6.10 6.08 -3.90
CA PRO A 113 6.62 5.04 -4.79
C PRO A 113 7.85 5.49 -5.58
N SER A 114 8.15 6.78 -5.62
CA SER A 114 9.36 7.31 -6.24
C SER A 114 10.56 7.34 -5.30
N TYR A 115 10.35 7.16 -3.99
CA TYR A 115 11.41 7.26 -3.00
C TYR A 115 11.87 5.89 -2.50
N GLY A 116 12.94 5.37 -3.11
CA GLY A 116 13.49 4.08 -2.74
C GLY A 116 12.52 2.93 -3.06
N ASN A 117 12.37 2.01 -2.11
CA ASN A 117 11.47 0.87 -2.25
C ASN A 117 10.27 0.94 -1.29
N SER A 118 10.07 2.05 -0.55
CA SER A 118 9.11 2.12 0.56
C SER A 118 7.74 1.58 0.15
N ALA A 119 7.09 2.15 -0.87
CA ALA A 119 5.79 1.67 -1.35
C ALA A 119 5.82 0.45 -2.31
N ARG A 120 6.97 -0.22 -2.52
CA ARG A 120 7.02 -1.38 -3.43
C ARG A 120 6.48 -2.62 -2.72
N ILE A 121 5.28 -3.06 -3.10
CA ILE A 121 4.60 -4.21 -2.51
C ILE A 121 4.97 -5.53 -3.20
N ILE A 122 5.23 -6.56 -2.40
CA ILE A 122 5.33 -7.97 -2.81
C ILE A 122 4.30 -8.81 -2.07
N TYR A 123 3.54 -9.60 -2.81
CA TYR A 123 2.51 -10.49 -2.29
C TYR A 123 3.07 -11.89 -1.99
N SER A 124 2.59 -12.49 -0.91
CA SER A 124 2.89 -13.88 -0.57
C SER A 124 1.70 -14.57 0.13
N ILE A 125 1.69 -15.90 0.13
CA ILE A 125 0.65 -16.69 0.82
C ILE A 125 1.18 -17.12 2.19
N LEU A 126 0.48 -16.72 3.25
CA LEU A 126 0.72 -17.19 4.62
C LEU A 126 -0.04 -18.48 4.92
N GLN A 127 -1.23 -18.66 4.33
CA GLN A 127 -2.07 -19.84 4.49
C GLN A 127 -2.82 -20.14 3.19
N GLY A 128 -2.97 -21.41 2.83
CA GLY A 128 -3.65 -21.84 1.59
C GLY A 128 -2.76 -22.67 0.66
N GLN A 129 -1.46 -22.75 0.96
CA GLN A 129 -0.56 -23.75 0.37
C GLN A 129 -0.98 -25.17 0.78
N PRO A 130 -0.75 -26.20 -0.05
CA PRO A 130 -0.20 -26.11 -1.41
C PRO A 130 -1.25 -25.85 -2.50
N TYR A 131 -2.52 -25.59 -2.14
CA TYR A 131 -3.65 -25.55 -3.09
C TYR A 131 -3.65 -24.33 -4.02
N PHE A 132 -3.13 -23.20 -3.55
CA PHE A 132 -3.09 -21.95 -4.32
C PHE A 132 -1.69 -21.36 -4.34
N SER A 133 -1.38 -20.60 -5.37
CA SER A 133 -0.20 -19.74 -5.48
C SER A 133 -0.64 -18.30 -5.67
N VAL A 134 0.22 -17.34 -5.31
CA VAL A 134 0.01 -15.91 -5.59
C VAL A 134 1.17 -15.41 -6.43
N GLU A 135 0.87 -14.61 -7.45
CA GLU A 135 1.88 -13.95 -8.25
C GLU A 135 2.42 -12.73 -7.49
N PRO A 136 3.73 -12.69 -7.13
CA PRO A 136 4.24 -11.76 -6.12
C PRO A 136 4.13 -10.27 -6.47
N GLU A 137 4.10 -9.91 -7.75
CA GLU A 137 4.06 -8.49 -8.18
C GLU A 137 2.63 -8.02 -8.50
N THR A 138 1.71 -8.94 -8.81
CA THR A 138 0.35 -8.60 -9.28
C THR A 138 -0.74 -8.94 -8.27
N GLY A 139 -0.47 -9.83 -7.31
CA GLY A 139 -1.47 -10.31 -6.36
C GLY A 139 -2.49 -11.28 -6.98
N ILE A 140 -2.25 -11.77 -8.19
CA ILE A 140 -3.13 -12.77 -8.84
C ILE A 140 -2.96 -14.11 -8.14
N ILE A 141 -4.06 -14.62 -7.57
CA ILE A 141 -4.14 -15.95 -6.96
C ILE A 141 -4.54 -16.97 -8.03
N ARG A 142 -3.80 -18.09 -8.09
CA ARG A 142 -4.02 -19.18 -9.04
C ARG A 142 -4.13 -20.52 -8.32
N THR A 143 -4.79 -21.49 -8.94
CA THR A 143 -4.73 -22.89 -8.49
C THR A 143 -3.29 -23.41 -8.62
N ALA A 144 -2.82 -24.14 -7.60
CA ALA A 144 -1.46 -24.70 -7.55
C ALA A 144 -1.43 -26.23 -7.42
N LEU A 145 -2.55 -26.85 -7.05
CA LEU A 145 -2.70 -28.31 -7.06
C LEU A 145 -3.68 -28.78 -8.13
N PRO A 146 -3.41 -29.93 -8.77
CA PRO A 146 -4.38 -30.58 -9.64
C PRO A 146 -5.51 -31.23 -8.82
N ASN A 147 -6.62 -31.51 -9.50
CA ASN A 147 -7.72 -32.35 -8.99
C ASN A 147 -8.32 -31.88 -7.65
N MET A 148 -8.38 -30.56 -7.44
CA MET A 148 -9.15 -30.00 -6.33
C MET A 148 -10.63 -30.30 -6.56
N ASN A 149 -11.15 -31.31 -5.86
CA ASN A 149 -12.52 -31.79 -6.02
C ASN A 149 -13.39 -31.30 -4.86
N ARG A 150 -14.60 -30.84 -5.21
CA ARG A 150 -15.54 -30.22 -4.28
C ARG A 150 -16.09 -31.20 -3.25
N GLU A 151 -16.37 -32.45 -3.63
CA GLU A 151 -16.89 -33.48 -2.71
C GLU A 151 -15.89 -33.82 -1.59
N ASN A 152 -14.59 -33.64 -1.83
CA ASN A 152 -13.57 -33.77 -0.78
C ASN A 152 -13.48 -32.51 0.11
N ARG A 153 -13.50 -31.33 -0.51
CA ARG A 153 -13.43 -30.04 0.19
C ARG A 153 -13.96 -28.92 -0.71
N GLU A 154 -15.09 -28.36 -0.30
CA GLU A 154 -15.75 -27.29 -1.05
C GLU A 154 -15.11 -25.91 -0.84
N GLN A 155 -14.63 -25.62 0.38
CA GLN A 155 -14.19 -24.27 0.77
C GLN A 155 -12.72 -24.22 1.22
N TYR A 156 -12.04 -23.18 0.77
CA TYR A 156 -10.66 -22.89 1.10
C TYR A 156 -10.53 -21.47 1.63
N GLN A 157 -9.71 -21.30 2.66
CA GLN A 157 -9.33 -19.99 3.17
C GLN A 157 -7.85 -19.77 2.84
N VAL A 158 -7.58 -18.68 2.13
CA VAL A 158 -6.23 -18.27 1.74
C VAL A 158 -5.93 -16.94 2.43
N VAL A 159 -4.85 -16.88 3.20
CA VAL A 159 -4.39 -15.63 3.83
C VAL A 159 -3.24 -15.09 2.99
N ILE A 160 -3.45 -13.89 2.44
CA ILE A 160 -2.45 -13.17 1.65
C ILE A 160 -1.78 -12.13 2.53
N GLN A 161 -0.46 -12.02 2.39
CA GLN A 161 0.33 -10.91 2.90
C GLN A 161 0.75 -10.02 1.74
N ALA A 162 0.57 -8.71 1.90
CA ALA A 162 1.25 -7.69 1.12
C ALA A 162 2.37 -7.12 1.99
N LYS A 163 3.60 -7.12 1.49
CA LYS A 163 4.77 -6.59 2.21
C LYS A 163 5.48 -5.55 1.39
N ASP A 164 5.74 -4.40 1.98
CA ASP A 164 6.40 -3.25 1.36
C ASP A 164 7.91 -3.48 1.18
N MET A 165 8.68 -2.44 0.82
CA MET A 165 10.15 -2.51 0.67
C MET A 165 10.63 -3.62 -0.29
N GLY A 166 9.81 -3.99 -1.26
CA GLY A 166 10.09 -5.10 -2.16
C GLY A 166 10.15 -6.45 -1.44
N GLY A 167 9.41 -6.61 -0.33
CA GLY A 167 9.38 -7.83 0.49
C GLY A 167 10.60 -8.03 1.40
N GLN A 168 11.49 -7.03 1.53
CA GLN A 168 12.74 -7.15 2.29
C GLN A 168 12.51 -7.26 3.81
N MET A 169 13.55 -7.69 4.55
CA MET A 169 13.53 -7.66 6.01
C MET A 169 13.48 -6.20 6.50
N GLY A 170 12.56 -5.90 7.42
CA GLY A 170 12.31 -4.55 7.92
C GLY A 170 11.10 -3.86 7.29
N GLY A 171 10.56 -4.40 6.20
CA GLY A 171 9.32 -3.89 5.61
C GLY A 171 8.06 -4.17 6.45
N LEU A 172 7.09 -3.28 6.38
CA LEU A 172 5.77 -3.41 6.99
C LEU A 172 4.86 -4.30 6.14
N SER A 173 3.80 -4.82 6.75
CA SER A 173 2.93 -5.77 6.05
C SER A 173 1.49 -5.72 6.50
N GLY A 174 0.58 -5.65 5.53
CA GLY A 174 -0.84 -5.92 5.73
C GLY A 174 -1.21 -7.35 5.32
N THR A 175 -2.36 -7.81 5.80
CA THR A 175 -2.92 -9.11 5.40
C THR A 175 -4.39 -8.99 5.04
N THR A 176 -4.86 -9.89 4.16
CA THR A 176 -6.29 -10.06 3.85
C THR A 176 -6.61 -11.54 3.71
N THR A 177 -7.88 -11.89 3.91
CA THR A 177 -8.37 -13.26 3.76
C THR A 177 -9.15 -13.42 2.46
N VAL A 178 -8.93 -14.51 1.75
CA VAL A 178 -9.69 -14.88 0.55
C VAL A 178 -10.40 -16.20 0.79
N ASN A 179 -11.73 -16.16 0.81
CA ASN A 179 -12.58 -17.35 0.90
C ASN A 179 -12.91 -17.84 -0.52
N ILE A 180 -12.36 -18.99 -0.89
CA ILE A 180 -12.49 -19.59 -2.22
C ILE A 180 -13.44 -20.79 -2.14
N THR A 181 -14.49 -20.78 -2.95
CA THR A 181 -15.45 -21.89 -3.08
C THR A 181 -15.24 -22.62 -4.40
N LEU A 182 -15.15 -23.95 -4.35
CA LEU A 182 -15.16 -24.77 -5.55
C LEU A 182 -16.58 -24.89 -6.10
N THR A 183 -16.77 -24.50 -7.37
CA THR A 183 -18.07 -24.68 -8.04
C THR A 183 -18.13 -26.05 -8.69
N ASP A 184 -19.29 -26.68 -8.58
CA ASP A 184 -19.62 -27.97 -9.18
C ASP A 184 -19.37 -27.96 -10.69
N VAL A 185 -18.59 -28.91 -11.16
CA VAL A 185 -18.55 -29.28 -12.57
C VAL A 185 -19.11 -30.69 -12.62
N ASN A 186 -20.24 -30.89 -13.31
CA ASN A 186 -20.95 -32.18 -13.36
C ASN A 186 -20.07 -33.33 -13.91
N ASP A 187 -19.28 -33.91 -13.03
CA ASP A 187 -18.26 -34.95 -13.24
C ASP A 187 -18.67 -36.28 -12.59
N ASN A 188 -19.75 -36.24 -11.80
CA ASN A 188 -20.40 -37.39 -11.20
C ASN A 188 -21.68 -37.73 -11.97
N PRO A 189 -21.65 -38.73 -12.88
CA PRO A 189 -22.88 -39.21 -13.50
C PRO A 189 -23.85 -39.70 -12.42
N PRO A 190 -25.17 -39.50 -12.58
CA PRO A 190 -26.15 -39.94 -11.60
C PRO A 190 -26.00 -41.43 -11.33
N ARG A 191 -25.78 -41.79 -10.07
CA ARG A 191 -25.71 -43.18 -9.63
C ARG A 191 -27.08 -43.60 -9.12
N PHE A 192 -27.63 -44.67 -9.69
CA PHE A 192 -28.81 -45.29 -9.11
C PHE A 192 -28.43 -45.90 -7.75
N PRO A 193 -29.22 -45.66 -6.68
CA PRO A 193 -28.97 -46.26 -5.37
C PRO A 193 -29.10 -47.80 -5.39
N GLN A 194 -29.72 -48.38 -6.43
CA GLN A 194 -29.79 -49.81 -6.66
C GLN A 194 -29.67 -50.13 -8.16
N SER A 195 -28.97 -51.22 -8.49
CA SER A 195 -28.85 -51.72 -9.88
C SER A 195 -30.14 -52.37 -10.40
N LYS A 196 -31.12 -52.63 -9.52
CA LYS A 196 -32.45 -53.15 -9.85
C LYS A 196 -33.48 -52.58 -8.87
N LEU A 197 -34.46 -51.86 -9.39
CA LEU A 197 -35.70 -51.56 -8.66
C LEU A 197 -36.69 -52.69 -8.94
N PRO A 198 -37.22 -53.41 -7.93
CA PRO A 198 -38.28 -54.38 -8.15
C PRO A 198 -39.55 -53.65 -8.59
N LEU A 199 -39.93 -53.85 -9.84
CA LEU A 199 -41.20 -53.36 -10.38
C LEU A 199 -42.31 -54.32 -9.92
N ILE A 200 -43.15 -53.89 -8.97
CA ILE A 200 -44.35 -54.62 -8.58
C ILE A 200 -45.52 -54.00 -9.34
N LEU A 201 -46.09 -54.74 -10.29
CA LEU A 201 -47.32 -54.38 -10.98
C LEU A 201 -48.47 -55.22 -10.40
N SER A 202 -49.55 -54.58 -9.97
CA SER A 202 -50.80 -55.26 -9.64
C SER A 202 -51.62 -55.39 -10.92
N ALA A 203 -51.98 -56.62 -11.29
CA ALA A 203 -52.96 -56.86 -12.35
C ALA A 203 -54.37 -56.61 -11.79
N GLY A 204 -55.19 -55.88 -12.55
CA GLY A 204 -56.64 -55.75 -12.33
C GLY A 204 -57.42 -56.82 -13.05
#